data_AF-A0A6G2DD95-F1
#
_entry.id   AF-A0A6G2DD95-F1
#
_cell.length_a   1.000
_cell.length_b   1.000
_cell.length_c   1.000
_cell.angle_alpha   90.00
_cell.angle_beta   90.00
_cell.angle_gamma   90.00
#
_symmetry.space_group_name_H-M   'P 1'
#
loop_
_entity.id
_entity.type
_entity.pdbx_description
1 polymer ?
#
loop_
_entity_poly.entity_id
_entity_poly.type
_entity_poly.pdbx_seq_one_letter_code
_entity_poly.pdbx_strand_id
1 'polypeptide(L)'
;MKLDKLFEKFLSLFKKETSELEDSDSTILRRSRSDRKKLAQVGPIRKFWRRYHLTKIILILGLSAGLLVGIYLFAVAKSTNVNDLQNALKTRTLIFDREEKEAGALSGQKGTYVELTDISKNLQNAVIATEDRSFYKNDGIN
;
A
#
# COMPACT_ATOMS: atom_id res chain seq x y z
N MET A 1 13.51 0.63 24.73
CA MET A 1 12.80 -0.67 24.79
C MET A 1 12.63 -1.17 23.38
N LYS A 2 13.04 -2.41 23.08
CA LYS A 2 13.02 -2.97 21.72
C LYS A 2 11.59 -3.33 21.31
N LEU A 3 11.19 -2.92 20.10
CA LEU A 3 9.84 -3.10 19.53
C LEU A 3 9.41 -4.57 19.51
N ASP A 4 10.38 -5.47 19.35
CA ASP A 4 10.22 -6.93 19.34
C ASP A 4 9.57 -7.45 20.63
N LYS A 5 9.91 -6.86 21.79
CA LYS A 5 9.33 -7.27 23.08
C LYS A 5 7.85 -6.89 23.22
N LEU A 6 7.41 -5.84 22.52
CA LEU A 6 6.00 -5.43 22.51
C LEU A 6 5.19 -6.32 21.57
N PHE A 7 5.77 -6.72 20.44
CA PHE A 7 5.13 -7.60 19.48
C PHE A 7 4.94 -9.02 20.02
N GLU A 8 5.95 -9.59 20.70
CA GLU A 8 5.83 -10.89 21.36
C GLU A 8 4.76 -10.89 22.46
N LYS A 9 4.69 -9.82 23.25
CA LYS A 9 3.65 -9.67 24.28
C LYS A 9 2.25 -9.58 23.65
N PHE A 10 2.14 -8.92 22.50
CA PHE A 10 0.89 -8.84 21.74
C PHE A 10 0.47 -10.19 21.15
N LEU A 11 1.39 -10.93 20.52
CA LEU A 11 1.10 -12.27 19.98
C LEU A 11 0.72 -13.27 21.06
N SER A 12 1.31 -13.16 22.26
CA SER A 12 0.96 -14.03 23.40
C SER A 12 -0.50 -13.87 23.86
N LEU A 13 -1.10 -12.70 23.64
CA LEU A 13 -2.51 -12.46 23.98
C LEU A 13 -3.47 -13.24 23.06
N PHE A 14 -3.13 -13.36 21.77
CA PHE A 14 -3.93 -14.14 20.82
C PHE A 14 -3.74 -15.64 20.98
N LYS A 15 -2.52 -16.09 21.33
CA LYS A 15 -2.25 -17.51 21.55
C LYS A 15 -2.94 -18.09 22.79
N LYS A 16 -3.32 -17.23 23.75
CA LYS A 16 -4.05 -17.64 24.96
C LYS A 16 -5.53 -17.93 24.71
N GLU A 17 -6.17 -17.24 23.76
CA GLU A 17 -7.59 -17.49 23.44
C GLU A 17 -7.81 -18.82 22.72
N THR A 18 -6.83 -19.27 21.92
CA THR A 18 -6.98 -20.51 21.13
C THR A 18 -6.86 -21.79 21.97
N SER A 19 -6.09 -21.76 23.08
CA SER A 19 -5.93 -22.95 23.94
C SER A 19 -7.10 -23.18 24.90
N GLU A 20 -7.85 -22.13 25.29
CA GLU A 20 -9.01 -22.27 26.18
C GLU A 20 -10.26 -22.84 25.46
N LEU A 21 -10.29 -22.77 24.11
CA LEU A 21 -11.42 -23.29 23.32
C LEU A 21 -11.44 -24.82 23.20
N GLU A 22 -10.28 -25.50 23.13
CA GLU A 22 -10.23 -26.96 22.96
C GLU A 22 -10.60 -27.75 24.24
N ASP A 23 -10.33 -27.21 25.43
CA ASP A 23 -10.69 -27.89 26.71
C ASP A 23 -12.18 -27.73 27.08
N SER A 24 -12.87 -26.74 26.51
CA SER A 24 -14.22 -26.32 26.96
C SER A 24 -15.37 -27.21 26.46
N ASP A 25 -15.21 -27.87 25.30
CA ASP A 25 -16.32 -28.56 24.61
C ASP A 25 -16.78 -29.84 25.33
N SER A 26 -15.94 -30.42 26.19
CA SER A 26 -16.25 -31.67 26.92
C SER A 26 -17.12 -31.50 28.18
N THR A 27 -17.36 -30.26 28.64
CA THR A 27 -17.91 -29.98 29.98
C THR A 27 -19.30 -29.33 30.05
N ILE A 28 -19.94 -29.00 28.92
CA ILE A 28 -21.12 -28.10 28.92
C ILE A 28 -22.45 -28.86 28.68
N LEU A 29 -22.75 -29.85 29.50
CA LEU A 29 -24.13 -30.34 29.70
C LEU A 29 -24.45 -30.49 31.19
N ARG A 30 -24.29 -29.42 32.00
CA ARG A 30 -24.95 -29.28 33.32
C ARG A 30 -24.64 -27.95 34.02
N ARG A 31 -25.63 -27.03 34.05
CA ARG A 31 -26.02 -26.11 35.15
C ARG A 31 -26.67 -24.85 34.56
N SER A 32 -27.99 -24.71 34.66
CA SER A 32 -28.74 -24.19 35.80
C SER A 32 -28.68 -22.66 35.91
N ARG A 33 -29.84 -22.06 35.61
CA ARG A 33 -30.27 -20.70 35.98
C ARG A 33 -30.06 -20.44 37.48
N SER A 34 -29.11 -19.61 37.83
CA SER A 34 -29.16 -18.77 39.03
C SER A 34 -28.14 -17.64 38.88
N ASP A 35 -28.47 -16.47 39.43
CA ASP A 35 -27.62 -15.28 39.56
C ASP A 35 -27.61 -14.27 38.40
N ARG A 36 -28.82 -13.83 38.04
CA ARG A 36 -29.02 -12.40 37.72
C ARG A 36 -28.82 -11.59 39.00
N LYS A 37 -27.62 -11.03 39.19
CA LYS A 37 -27.30 -9.71 39.80
C LYS A 37 -25.84 -9.67 40.28
N LYS A 38 -24.92 -9.41 39.37
CA LYS A 38 -23.72 -8.61 39.70
C LYS A 38 -23.81 -7.32 38.90
N LEU A 39 -24.27 -6.26 39.55
CA LEU A 39 -24.13 -4.89 39.06
C LEU A 39 -22.64 -4.68 38.80
N ALA A 40 -22.26 -4.74 37.52
CA ALA A 40 -20.89 -4.50 37.11
C ALA A 40 -20.51 -3.10 37.58
N GLN A 41 -19.73 -3.03 38.66
CA GLN A 41 -19.16 -1.80 39.18
C GLN A 41 -18.23 -1.25 38.11
N VAL A 42 -18.80 -0.48 37.20
CA VAL A 42 -18.10 0.12 36.08
C VAL A 42 -17.22 1.23 36.65
N GLY A 43 -15.91 1.00 36.60
CA GLY A 43 -14.90 1.91 37.12
C GLY A 43 -15.04 3.34 36.56
N PRO A 44 -14.49 4.35 37.26
CA PRO A 44 -14.70 5.76 36.95
C PRO A 44 -14.33 6.12 35.50
N ILE A 45 -13.27 5.50 34.98
CA ILE A 45 -12.84 5.62 33.57
C ILE A 45 -13.94 5.17 32.60
N ARG A 46 -14.58 4.03 32.84
CA ARG A 46 -15.63 3.48 31.95
C ARG A 46 -16.94 4.26 32.02
N LYS A 47 -17.18 5.01 33.11
CA LYS A 47 -18.29 5.98 33.21
C LYS A 47 -17.99 7.25 32.42
N PHE A 48 -16.76 7.78 32.54
CA PHE A 48 -16.31 8.94 31.76
C PHE A 48 -16.35 8.68 30.25
N TRP A 49 -15.83 7.52 29.81
CA TRP A 49 -15.85 7.10 28.41
C TRP A 49 -17.24 7.01 27.80
N ARG A 50 -18.23 6.52 28.57
CA ARG A 50 -19.63 6.46 28.14
C ARG A 50 -20.32 7.83 28.18
N ARG A 51 -19.98 8.68 29.15
CA ARG A 51 -20.54 10.04 29.28
C ARG A 51 -20.18 10.92 28.07
N TYR A 52 -18.96 10.80 27.56
CA TYR A 52 -18.46 11.63 26.47
C TYR A 52 -18.38 10.90 25.11
N HIS A 53 -18.92 9.68 25.01
CA HIS A 53 -18.89 8.86 23.78
C HIS A 53 -17.51 8.79 23.10
N LEU A 54 -16.45 8.64 23.90
CA LEU A 54 -15.06 8.76 23.46
C LEU A 54 -14.69 7.80 22.32
N THR A 55 -15.33 6.62 22.26
CA THR A 55 -15.16 5.65 21.17
C THR A 55 -15.59 6.19 19.82
N LYS A 56 -16.68 6.96 19.75
CA LYS A 56 -17.16 7.58 18.50
C LYS A 56 -16.17 8.65 18.03
N ILE A 57 -15.62 9.42 18.96
CA ILE A 57 -14.64 10.47 18.65
C ILE A 57 -13.35 9.85 18.11
N ILE A 58 -12.81 8.84 18.80
CA ILE A 58 -11.60 8.13 18.35
C ILE A 58 -11.83 7.48 16.99
N LEU A 59 -13.01 6.91 16.74
CA LEU A 59 -13.36 6.31 15.45
C LEU A 59 -13.41 7.36 14.33
N ILE A 60 -14.05 8.51 14.56
CA ILE A 60 -14.09 9.60 13.57
C ILE A 60 -12.68 10.13 13.29
N LEU A 61 -11.85 10.32 14.33
CA LEU A 61 -10.46 10.76 14.18
C LEU A 61 -9.60 9.74 13.44
N GLY A 62 -9.79 8.44 13.72
CA GLY A 62 -9.10 7.37 13.02
C GLY A 62 -9.48 7.32 11.54
N LEU A 63 -10.77 7.42 11.23
CA LEU A 63 -11.27 7.45 9.85
C LEU A 63 -10.82 8.71 9.11
N SER A 64 -10.83 9.88 9.76
CA SER A 64 -10.37 11.13 9.13
C SER A 64 -8.87 11.10 8.87
N ALA A 65 -8.06 10.61 9.82
CA ALA A 65 -6.63 10.43 9.62
C ALA A 65 -6.36 9.41 8.50
N GLY A 66 -7.07 8.28 8.49
CA GLY A 66 -6.98 7.28 7.43
C GLY A 66 -7.33 7.86 6.06
N LEU A 67 -8.39 8.68 5.97
CA LEU A 67 -8.78 9.35 4.74
C LEU A 67 -7.71 10.34 4.27
N LEU A 68 -7.15 11.16 5.16
CA LEU A 68 -6.09 12.11 4.82
C LEU A 68 -4.83 11.39 4.32
N VAL A 69 -4.42 10.32 4.98
CA VAL A 69 -3.30 9.47 4.53
C VAL A 69 -3.61 8.86 3.18
N GLY A 70 -4.83 8.34 2.97
CA GLY A 70 -5.26 7.77 1.69
C GLY A 70 -5.22 8.77 0.55
N ILE A 71 -5.74 9.99 0.77
CA ILE A 71 -5.68 11.08 -0.22
C ILE A 71 -4.23 11.45 -0.53
N TYR A 72 -3.39 11.58 0.49
CA TYR A 72 -1.98 11.88 0.32
C TYR A 72 -1.26 10.80 -0.50
N LEU A 73 -1.42 9.52 -0.13
CA LEU A 73 -0.83 8.40 -0.85
C LEU A 73 -1.36 8.29 -2.29
N PHE A 74 -2.64 8.58 -2.52
CA PHE A 74 -3.21 8.62 -3.87
C PHE A 74 -2.61 9.75 -4.72
N ALA A 75 -2.43 10.94 -4.14
CA ALA A 75 -1.78 12.05 -4.82
C ALA A 75 -0.32 11.70 -5.17
N VAL A 76 0.43 11.12 -4.23
CA VAL A 76 1.80 10.64 -4.47
C VAL A 76 1.82 9.57 -5.56
N ALA A 77 0.95 8.56 -5.47
CA ALA A 77 0.88 7.48 -6.45
C ALA A 77 0.59 8.02 -7.86
N LYS A 78 -0.38 8.94 -8.01
CA LYS A 78 -0.65 9.61 -9.29
C LYS A 78 0.51 10.44 -9.81
N SER A 79 1.32 11.00 -8.92
CA SER A 79 2.51 11.78 -9.28
C SER A 79 3.78 10.95 -9.48
N THR A 80 3.73 9.64 -9.23
CA THR A 80 4.88 8.75 -9.46
C THR A 80 5.31 8.86 -10.91
N ASN A 81 6.49 9.42 -11.08
CA ASN A 81 6.87 10.10 -12.29
C ASN A 81 7.48 9.13 -13.31
N VAL A 82 6.68 8.64 -14.26
CA VAL A 82 7.23 7.87 -15.40
C VAL A 82 8.20 8.70 -16.24
N ASN A 83 8.20 10.03 -16.10
CA ASN A 83 9.16 10.88 -16.79
C ASN A 83 10.58 10.61 -16.31
N ASP A 84 10.82 10.17 -15.07
CA ASP A 84 12.19 9.87 -14.63
C ASP A 84 12.77 8.68 -15.41
N LEU A 85 11.92 7.70 -15.74
CA LEU A 85 12.32 6.55 -16.57
C LEU A 85 12.59 6.98 -18.01
N GLN A 86 11.73 7.83 -18.57
CA GLN A 86 11.94 8.40 -19.91
C GLN A 86 13.18 9.30 -19.98
N ASN A 87 13.41 10.11 -18.95
CA ASN A 87 14.56 11.00 -18.83
C ASN A 87 15.85 10.21 -18.70
N ALA A 88 15.84 9.08 -17.98
CA ALA A 88 16.99 8.19 -17.92
C ALA A 88 17.37 7.65 -19.32
N LEU A 89 16.37 7.33 -20.17
CA LEU A 89 16.62 6.90 -21.56
C LEU A 89 17.09 8.05 -22.47
N LYS A 90 16.64 9.28 -22.21
CA LYS A 90 17.05 10.48 -22.96
C LYS A 90 18.44 11.01 -22.56
N THR A 91 18.89 10.70 -21.35
CA THR A 91 20.14 11.23 -20.78
C THR A 91 21.34 10.69 -21.54
N ARG A 92 21.95 11.54 -22.38
CA ARG A 92 23.19 11.26 -23.11
C ARG A 92 24.15 12.44 -23.01
N THR A 93 25.44 12.15 -22.98
CA THR A 93 26.48 13.19 -22.97
C THR A 93 26.75 13.62 -24.41
N LEU A 94 26.49 14.89 -24.74
CA LEU A 94 26.81 15.44 -26.06
C LEU A 94 28.27 15.93 -26.07
N ILE A 95 29.01 15.56 -27.11
CA ILE A 95 30.38 16.01 -27.37
C ILE A 95 30.32 17.05 -28.48
N PHE A 96 30.91 18.21 -28.24
CA PHE A 96 31.00 19.30 -29.20
C PHE A 96 32.46 19.48 -29.66
N ASP A 97 32.65 19.81 -30.93
CA ASP A 97 33.93 20.26 -31.49
C ASP A 97 34.21 21.72 -31.10
N ARG A 98 35.43 22.21 -31.36
CA ARG A 98 35.90 23.58 -31.11
C ARG A 98 35.03 24.65 -31.78
N GLU A 99 34.32 24.31 -32.85
CA GLU A 99 33.37 25.17 -33.55
C GLU A 99 31.93 25.09 -32.98
N GLU A 100 31.74 24.51 -31.78
CA GLU A 100 30.43 24.27 -31.14
C GLU A 100 29.47 23.39 -31.95
N LYS A 101 30.01 22.58 -32.88
CA LYS A 101 29.24 21.59 -33.65
C LYS A 101 29.18 20.26 -32.90
N GLU A 102 28.01 19.61 -32.86
CA GLU A 102 27.86 18.27 -32.28
C GLU A 102 28.77 17.28 -33.02
N ALA A 103 29.80 16.77 -32.35
CA ALA A 103 30.74 15.78 -32.86
C ALA A 103 30.26 14.35 -32.58
N GLY A 104 29.40 14.18 -31.57
CA GLY A 104 28.77 12.90 -31.25
C GLY A 104 28.11 12.88 -29.88
N ALA A 105 27.58 11.72 -29.49
CA ALA A 105 26.98 11.51 -28.17
C ALA A 105 27.47 10.21 -27.54
N LEU A 106 27.70 10.24 -26.22
CA LEU A 106 27.99 9.06 -25.41
C LEU A 106 26.74 8.67 -24.63
N SER A 107 26.43 7.38 -24.64
CA SER A 107 25.39 6.76 -23.83
C SER A 107 25.92 5.46 -23.25
N GLY A 108 25.46 5.10 -22.05
CA GLY A 108 25.76 3.81 -21.43
C GLY A 108 25.04 2.61 -22.08
N GLN A 109 24.09 2.88 -22.99
CA GLN A 109 23.29 1.86 -23.66
C GLN A 109 23.40 1.98 -25.18
N LYS A 110 23.31 0.84 -25.88
CA LYS A 110 23.21 0.80 -27.34
C LYS A 110 21.79 1.19 -27.75
N GLY A 111 21.65 2.31 -28.47
CA GLY A 111 20.37 2.75 -29.03
C GLY A 111 20.22 4.27 -28.98
N THR A 112 19.26 4.79 -29.75
CA THR A 112 18.87 6.20 -29.73
C THR A 112 17.43 6.28 -29.24
N TYR A 113 17.17 7.20 -28.31
CA TYR A 113 15.81 7.48 -27.87
C TYR A 113 15.02 8.12 -29.03
N VAL A 114 13.81 7.62 -29.27
CA VAL A 114 12.87 8.13 -30.29
C VAL A 114 11.48 8.22 -29.65
N GLU A 115 10.78 9.34 -29.82
CA GLU A 115 9.42 9.49 -29.31
C GLU A 115 8.44 8.59 -30.07
N LEU A 116 7.39 8.12 -29.40
CA LEU A 116 6.41 7.21 -30.01
C LEU A 116 5.72 7.80 -31.27
N THR A 117 5.60 9.13 -31.33
CA THR A 117 5.04 9.86 -32.49
C THR A 117 5.93 9.77 -33.73
N ASP A 118 7.23 9.58 -33.54
CA ASP A 118 8.23 9.55 -34.61
C ASP A 118 8.45 8.12 -35.13
N ILE A 119 7.85 7.12 -34.46
CA ILE A 119 7.87 5.72 -34.88
C ILE A 119 6.76 5.46 -35.89
N SER A 120 7.10 4.88 -37.05
CA SER A 120 6.12 4.48 -38.07
C SER A 120 5.02 3.58 -37.49
N LYS A 121 3.76 3.85 -37.88
CA LYS A 121 2.60 3.03 -37.46
C LYS A 121 2.72 1.57 -37.90
N ASN A 122 3.36 1.30 -39.03
CA ASN A 122 3.61 -0.07 -39.47
C ASN A 122 4.55 -0.81 -38.51
N LEU A 123 5.58 -0.12 -38.00
CA LEU A 123 6.51 -0.71 -37.03
C LEU A 123 5.82 -0.93 -35.67
N GLN A 124 5.03 0.04 -35.19
CA GLN A 124 4.23 -0.13 -33.98
C GLN A 124 3.30 -1.34 -34.10
N ASN A 125 2.57 -1.45 -35.22
CA ASN A 125 1.65 -2.55 -35.47
C ASN A 125 2.37 -3.90 -35.59
N ALA A 126 3.57 -3.93 -36.21
CA ALA A 126 4.36 -5.16 -36.32
C ALA A 126 4.80 -5.68 -34.96
N VAL A 127 5.28 -4.81 -34.07
CA VAL A 127 5.68 -5.18 -32.70
C VAL A 127 4.46 -5.64 -31.90
N ILE A 128 3.34 -4.90 -31.94
CA ILE A 128 2.11 -5.31 -31.25
C ILE A 128 1.61 -6.66 -31.76
N ALA A 129 1.66 -6.91 -33.07
CA ALA A 129 1.20 -8.18 -33.64
C ALA A 129 2.08 -9.38 -33.25
N THR A 130 3.37 -9.15 -33.00
CA THR A 130 4.35 -10.21 -32.71
C THR A 130 4.58 -10.45 -31.22
N GLU A 131 4.52 -9.41 -30.39
CA GLU A 131 4.78 -9.48 -28.94
C GLU A 131 3.49 -9.58 -28.11
N ASP A 132 2.57 -8.62 -28.25
CA ASP A 132 1.29 -8.60 -27.51
C ASP A 132 0.18 -7.92 -28.31
N ARG A 133 -0.67 -8.75 -28.93
CA ARG A 133 -1.80 -8.28 -29.76
C ARG A 133 -2.90 -7.59 -28.94
N SER A 134 -2.99 -7.84 -27.63
CA SER A 134 -4.01 -7.25 -26.76
C SER A 134 -3.45 -6.13 -25.90
N PHE A 135 -2.23 -5.66 -26.18
CA PHE A 135 -1.54 -4.63 -25.40
C PHE A 135 -2.42 -3.43 -25.04
N TYR A 136 -3.12 -2.84 -26.01
CA TYR A 136 -4.02 -1.69 -25.79
C TYR A 136 -5.40 -2.04 -25.22
N LYS A 137 -5.72 -3.32 -25.08
CA LYS A 137 -6.99 -3.81 -24.51
C LYS A 137 -6.84 -4.30 -23.06
N ASN A 138 -5.61 -4.52 -22.59
CA ASN A 138 -5.34 -5.00 -21.25
C ASN A 138 -5.47 -3.84 -20.24
N ASP A 139 -6.14 -4.05 -19.11
CA ASP A 139 -6.39 -3.01 -18.09
C ASP A 139 -5.23 -2.78 -17.12
N GLY A 140 -4.10 -3.47 -17.31
CA GLY A 140 -2.92 -3.34 -16.46
C GLY A 140 -1.99 -4.55 -16.53
N ILE A 141 -1.30 -4.80 -15.42
CA ILE A 141 -0.37 -5.92 -15.28
C ILE A 141 -1.19 -7.20 -15.02
N ASN A 142 -1.08 -8.19 -15.91
CA ASN A 142 -1.56 -9.55 -15.69
C ASN A 142 -0.55 -10.37 -14.88
#